data_AF-A0A6H9YXJ5-F1
#
_entry.id   AF-A0A6H9YXJ5-F1
#
_cell.length_a   1.000
_cell.length_b   1.000
_cell.length_c   1.000
_cell.angle_alpha   90.00
_cell.angle_beta   90.00
_cell.angle_gamma   90.00
#
_symmetry.space_group_name_H-M   'P 1'
#
loop_
_entity.id
_entity.type
_entity.pdbx_description
1 polymer ?
#
loop_
_entity_poly.entity_id
_entity_poly.type
_entity_poly.pdbx_seq_one_letter_code
_entity_poly.pdbx_strand_id
1 'polypeptide(L)'
;MTYGLPREVDPGQALLEEVHRTAGHVAWLGMRVAELEESELVWGVVEETDKPPSYGDDGELRGGGLETKRKAVPHAYVTLYGQERDRLARVAKAAIDAGVSERVVAVYEQVATAYVQVLERVLDRLELSEAQRRQVPEVVQGELRAIAGGQGSAA
;
A
#
# COMPACT_ATOMS: atom_id res chain seq x y z
N MET A 1 6.62 18.10 -8.43
CA MET A 1 5.15 17.95 -8.60
C MET A 1 4.48 19.18 -8.01
N THR A 2 3.47 19.73 -8.69
CA THR A 2 2.68 20.86 -8.20
C THR A 2 1.36 20.35 -7.65
N TYR A 3 0.95 20.84 -6.48
CA TYR A 3 -0.30 20.45 -5.85
C TYR A 3 -1.51 20.76 -6.77
N GLY A 4 -2.38 19.77 -6.97
CA GLY A 4 -3.61 19.92 -7.76
C GLY A 4 -3.47 19.74 -9.28
N LEU A 5 -2.29 19.40 -9.80
CA LEU A 5 -2.16 19.10 -11.23
C LEU A 5 -2.92 17.82 -11.61
N PRO A 6 -3.69 17.82 -12.71
CA PRO A 6 -4.33 16.62 -13.24
C PRO A 6 -3.31 15.54 -13.55
N ARG A 7 -3.69 14.29 -13.30
CA ARG A 7 -2.91 13.10 -13.64
C ARG A 7 -3.83 12.10 -14.33
N GLU A 8 -3.35 11.50 -15.40
CA GLU A 8 -4.02 10.35 -16.01
C GLU A 8 -3.98 9.16 -15.06
N VAL A 9 -5.15 8.57 -14.81
CA VAL A 9 -5.27 7.45 -13.88
C VAL A 9 -6.44 6.56 -14.27
N ASP A 10 -6.22 5.24 -14.26
CA ASP A 10 -7.31 4.27 -14.29
C ASP A 10 -7.97 4.22 -12.91
N PRO A 11 -9.29 4.47 -12.79
CA PRO A 11 -9.96 4.50 -11.48
C PRO A 11 -9.87 3.18 -10.70
N GLY A 12 -9.87 2.04 -11.39
CA GLY A 12 -9.77 0.73 -10.73
C GLY A 12 -8.40 0.52 -10.10
N GLN A 13 -7.33 0.82 -10.85
CA GLN A 13 -5.97 0.79 -10.34
C GLN A 13 -5.77 1.82 -9.22
N ALA A 14 -6.31 3.03 -9.36
CA ALA A 14 -6.23 4.05 -8.31
C ALA A 14 -6.87 3.58 -6.99
N LEU A 15 -8.03 2.94 -7.08
CA LEU A 15 -8.72 2.37 -5.91
C LEU A 15 -7.91 1.24 -5.28
N LEU A 16 -7.36 0.33 -6.10
CA LEU A 16 -6.52 -0.76 -5.59
C LEU A 16 -5.24 -0.24 -4.90
N GLU A 17 -4.58 0.74 -5.51
CA GLU A 17 -3.44 1.43 -4.92
C GLU A 17 -3.80 2.08 -3.58
N GLU A 18 -4.98 2.70 -3.48
CA GLU A 18 -5.47 3.29 -2.23
C GLU A 18 -5.73 2.23 -1.15
N VAL A 19 -6.29 1.07 -1.51
CA VAL A 19 -6.46 -0.06 -0.58
C VAL A 19 -5.11 -0.47 -0.02
N HIS A 20 -4.11 -0.71 -0.87
CA HIS A 20 -2.78 -1.12 -0.42
C HIS A 20 -2.10 -0.06 0.44
N ARG A 21 -2.21 1.22 0.06
CA ARG A 21 -1.59 2.32 0.81
C ARG A 21 -2.20 2.46 2.20
N THR A 22 -3.53 2.45 2.27
CA THR A 22 -4.26 2.56 3.55
C THR A 22 -4.05 1.33 4.43
N ALA A 23 -3.94 0.13 3.85
CA ALA A 23 -3.55 -1.07 4.58
C ALA A 23 -2.14 -0.94 5.20
N GLY A 24 -1.18 -0.40 4.44
CA GLY A 24 0.16 -0.09 4.94
C GLY A 24 0.16 0.94 6.07
N HIS A 25 -0.61 2.02 5.94
CA HIS A 25 -0.77 3.02 7.00
C HIS A 25 -1.34 2.39 8.28
N VAL A 26 -2.39 1.58 8.17
CA VAL A 26 -3.02 0.88 9.31
C VAL A 26 -2.00 -0.03 9.98
N ALA A 27 -1.25 -0.83 9.22
CA ALA A 27 -0.24 -1.71 9.79
C ALA A 27 0.83 -0.93 10.54
N TRP A 28 1.39 0.12 9.93
CA TRP A 28 2.43 0.94 10.55
C TRP A 28 1.92 1.70 11.79
N LEU A 29 0.73 2.32 11.70
CA LEU A 29 0.11 3.03 12.82
C LEU A 29 -0.22 2.07 13.97
N GLY A 30 -0.67 0.85 13.67
CA GLY A 30 -0.90 -0.19 14.68
C GLY A 30 0.38 -0.53 15.44
N MET A 31 1.52 -0.65 14.75
CA MET A 31 2.82 -0.84 15.40
C MET A 31 3.19 0.36 16.29
N ARG A 32 3.02 1.60 15.80
CA ARG A 32 3.31 2.80 16.58
C ARG A 32 2.43 2.94 17.81
N VAL A 33 1.16 2.58 17.72
CA VAL A 33 0.24 2.59 18.87
C VAL A 33 0.62 1.51 19.88
N ALA A 34 1.08 0.34 19.43
CA ALA A 34 1.54 -0.74 20.31
C ALA A 34 2.85 -0.41 21.05
N GLU A 35 3.64 0.54 20.54
CA GLU A 35 4.86 1.05 21.19
C GLU A 35 4.55 2.06 22.32
N LEU A 36 3.31 2.55 22.45
CA LEU A 36 2.93 3.55 23.46
C LEU A 36 2.67 2.92 24.82
N GLU A 37 3.13 3.59 25.88
CA GLU A 37 2.74 3.25 27.25
C GLU A 37 1.30 3.71 27.54
N GLU A 38 0.62 3.06 28.50
CA GLU A 38 -0.78 3.39 28.84
C GLU A 38 -0.95 4.89 29.19
N SER A 39 0.03 5.45 29.88
CA SER A 39 0.01 6.87 30.28
C SER A 39 0.12 7.84 29.10
N GLU A 40 0.63 7.40 27.95
CA GLU A 40 0.80 8.23 26.75
C GLU A 40 -0.44 8.23 25.86
N LEU A 41 -1.35 7.26 26.04
CA LEU A 41 -2.55 7.12 25.21
C LEU A 41 -3.48 8.34 25.31
N VAL A 42 -3.53 8.99 26.48
CA VAL A 42 -4.50 10.05 26.81
C VAL A 42 -3.84 11.41 27.04
N TRP A 43 -2.51 11.49 27.22
CA TRP A 43 -1.82 12.77 27.50
C TRP A 43 -1.02 13.30 26.31
N GLY A 44 -1.74 13.75 25.28
CA GLY A 44 -1.15 14.35 24.08
C GLY A 44 -0.58 15.75 24.28
N VAL A 45 0.51 16.05 23.56
CA VAL A 45 1.02 17.43 23.39
C VAL A 45 0.06 18.18 22.46
N VAL A 46 -0.40 19.34 22.89
CA VAL A 46 -1.35 20.17 22.11
C VAL A 46 -0.75 21.48 21.63
N GLU A 47 0.35 21.90 22.24
CA GLU A 47 1.03 23.15 21.94
C GLU A 47 2.49 23.03 22.36
N GLU A 48 3.39 23.41 21.45
CA GLU A 48 4.81 23.57 21.71
C GLU A 48 5.19 25.00 21.33
N THR A 49 5.80 25.73 22.25
CA THR A 49 6.21 27.12 22.05
C THR A 49 7.67 27.27 22.43
N ASP A 50 8.51 27.64 21.47
CA ASP A 50 9.87 28.06 21.75
C ASP A 50 9.85 29.54 22.15
N LYS A 51 10.06 29.80 23.45
CA LYS A 51 10.09 31.16 23.96
C LYS A 51 11.48 31.76 23.77
N PRO A 52 11.59 32.94 23.15
CA PRO A 52 12.86 33.62 23.05
C PRO A 52 13.42 33.91 24.45
N PRO A 53 14.75 34.01 24.60
CA PRO A 53 15.37 34.40 25.86
C PRO A 53 14.79 35.71 26.36
N SER A 54 14.26 35.72 27.58
CA SER A 54 13.76 36.93 28.23
C SER A 54 14.76 37.36 29.29
N TYR A 55 15.13 38.64 29.28
CA TYR A 55 16.07 39.23 30.23
C TYR A 55 15.37 40.23 31.14
N GLY A 56 15.82 40.36 32.39
CA GLY A 56 15.38 41.41 33.31
C GLY A 56 15.99 42.78 32.97
N ASP A 57 15.51 43.83 33.64
CA ASP A 57 16.10 45.19 33.53
C ASP A 57 17.57 45.25 34.00
N ASP A 58 18.00 44.25 34.77
CA ASP A 58 19.37 43.99 35.21
C ASP A 58 20.23 43.25 34.18
N GLY A 59 19.66 42.85 33.04
CA GLY A 59 20.32 42.07 32.00
C GLY A 59 20.45 40.57 32.33
N GLU A 60 19.87 40.08 33.43
CA GLU A 60 19.91 38.66 33.78
C GLU A 60 18.87 37.84 33.00
N LEU A 61 19.20 36.60 32.64
CA LEU A 61 18.29 35.69 31.95
C LEU A 61 17.18 35.23 32.92
N ARG A 62 15.92 35.54 32.60
CA ARG A 62 14.73 35.20 33.40
C ARG A 62 13.81 34.16 32.78
N GLY A 63 14.05 33.80 31.52
CA GLY A 63 13.20 32.85 30.82
C GLY A 63 13.68 32.59 29.40
N GLY A 64 13.05 31.62 28.75
CA GLY A 64 13.39 31.13 27.43
C GLY A 64 13.34 29.60 27.37
N GLY A 65 13.29 29.06 26.16
CA GLY A 65 13.27 27.62 25.90
C GLY A 65 11.88 27.06 25.58
N LEU A 66 11.85 25.73 25.42
CA LEU A 66 10.68 24.98 25.01
C LEU A 66 9.65 24.88 26.14
N GLU A 67 8.48 25.48 25.92
CA GLU A 67 7.28 25.24 26.72
C GLU A 67 6.36 24.27 25.97
N THR A 68 6.02 23.14 26.62
CA THR A 68 5.10 22.14 26.07
C THR A 68 3.83 22.10 26.92
N LYS A 69 2.66 22.33 26.32
CA LYS A 69 1.37 22.12 26.99
C LYS A 69 0.79 20.77 26.61
N ARG A 70 0.42 20.00 27.63
CA ARG A 70 -0.28 18.70 27.49
C ARG A 70 -1.75 18.84 27.88
N LYS A 71 -2.63 18.14 27.18
CA LYS A 71 -4.05 18.00 27.55
C LYS A 71 -4.43 16.53 27.55
N ALA A 72 -5.50 16.20 28.27
CA ALA A 72 -6.13 14.90 28.20
C ALA A 72 -6.84 14.73 26.84
N VAL A 73 -6.08 14.41 25.80
CA VAL A 73 -6.55 14.13 24.45
C VAL A 73 -5.85 12.87 23.92
N PRO A 74 -6.53 12.03 23.12
CA PRO A 74 -5.91 10.84 22.56
C PRO A 74 -4.61 11.16 21.83
N HIS A 75 -3.60 10.31 21.99
CA HIS A 75 -2.35 10.44 21.25
C HIS A 75 -2.63 10.53 19.73
N ALA A 76 -1.85 11.35 19.02
CA ALA A 76 -2.07 11.59 17.59
C ALA A 76 -2.10 10.30 16.77
N TYR A 77 -1.20 9.34 17.08
CA TYR A 77 -1.20 8.02 16.44
C TYR A 77 -2.47 7.21 16.69
N VAL A 78 -3.05 7.27 17.90
CA VAL A 78 -4.31 6.57 18.21
C VAL A 78 -5.45 7.15 17.37
N THR A 79 -5.48 8.47 17.24
CA THR A 79 -6.48 9.18 16.42
C THR A 79 -6.33 8.81 14.93
N LEU A 80 -5.12 8.92 14.39
CA LEU A 80 -4.83 8.59 12.99
C LEU A 80 -5.08 7.11 12.70
N TYR A 81 -4.75 6.22 13.63
CA TYR A 81 -4.99 4.79 13.48
C TYR A 81 -6.47 4.46 13.32
N GLY A 82 -7.33 5.03 14.17
CA GLY A 82 -8.78 4.90 14.01
C GLY A 82 -9.27 5.42 12.66
N GLN A 83 -8.83 6.61 12.26
CA GLN A 83 -9.22 7.25 10.99
C GLN A 83 -8.81 6.40 9.77
N GLU A 84 -7.59 5.87 9.76
CA GLU A 84 -7.09 5.06 8.64
C GLU A 84 -7.74 3.67 8.62
N ARG A 85 -8.11 3.07 9.77
CA ARG A 85 -8.90 1.84 9.81
C ARG A 85 -10.27 2.03 9.17
N ASP A 86 -10.95 3.13 9.50
CA ASP A 86 -12.22 3.47 8.90
C ASP A 86 -12.08 3.77 7.40
N ARG A 87 -11.00 4.45 7.00
CA ARG A 87 -10.69 4.72 5.60
C ARG A 87 -10.46 3.42 4.83
N LEU A 88 -9.64 2.51 5.35
CA LEU A 88 -9.37 1.22 4.73
C LEU A 88 -10.66 0.44 4.49
N ALA A 89 -11.56 0.36 5.49
CA ALA A 89 -12.85 -0.30 5.34
C ALA A 89 -13.70 0.32 4.22
N ARG A 90 -13.76 1.66 4.14
CA ARG A 90 -14.50 2.36 3.09
C ARG A 90 -13.92 2.14 1.70
N VAL A 91 -12.60 2.26 1.54
CA VAL A 91 -11.94 2.12 0.24
C VAL A 91 -11.97 0.65 -0.22
N ALA A 92 -11.76 -0.31 0.68
CA ALA A 92 -11.88 -1.73 0.36
C ALA A 92 -13.28 -2.09 -0.12
N LYS A 93 -14.32 -1.60 0.56
CA LYS A 93 -15.71 -1.75 0.10
C LYS A 93 -15.89 -1.13 -1.29
N ALA A 94 -15.43 0.09 -1.51
CA ALA A 94 -15.55 0.75 -2.81
C ALA A 94 -14.84 -0.02 -3.94
N ALA A 95 -13.69 -0.65 -3.65
CA ALA A 95 -12.97 -1.47 -4.61
C ALA A 95 -13.74 -2.76 -4.96
N ILE A 96 -14.37 -3.41 -3.96
CA ILE A 96 -15.24 -4.58 -4.15
C ILE A 96 -16.47 -4.19 -4.96
N ASP A 97 -17.17 -3.14 -4.56
CA ASP A 97 -18.38 -2.66 -5.23
C ASP A 97 -18.09 -2.25 -6.70
N ALA A 98 -16.89 -1.75 -6.98
CA ALA A 98 -16.45 -1.37 -8.33
C ALA A 98 -15.92 -2.54 -9.20
N GLY A 99 -15.92 -3.76 -8.65
CA GLY A 99 -15.46 -4.98 -9.33
C GLY A 99 -13.98 -4.95 -9.70
N VAL A 100 -13.15 -4.32 -8.84
CA VAL A 100 -11.72 -4.12 -9.14
C VAL A 100 -10.98 -5.45 -9.24
N SER A 101 -11.27 -6.41 -8.36
CA SER A 101 -10.66 -7.74 -8.37
C SER A 101 -10.98 -8.50 -9.65
N GLU A 102 -12.23 -8.48 -10.08
CA GLU A 102 -12.71 -9.10 -11.32
C GLU A 102 -12.03 -8.48 -12.55
N ARG A 103 -11.87 -7.16 -12.55
CA ARG A 103 -11.16 -6.46 -13.64
C ARG A 103 -9.69 -6.83 -13.70
N VAL A 104 -9.02 -6.94 -12.55
CA VAL A 104 -7.61 -7.35 -12.49
C VAL A 104 -7.44 -8.79 -13.00
N VAL A 105 -8.29 -9.71 -12.55
CA VAL A 105 -8.28 -11.10 -13.05
C VAL A 105 -8.54 -11.14 -14.55
N ALA A 106 -9.54 -10.40 -15.05
CA ALA A 106 -9.85 -10.34 -16.47
C ALA A 106 -8.68 -9.82 -17.32
N VAL A 107 -7.93 -8.83 -16.83
CA VAL A 107 -6.72 -8.35 -17.51
C VAL A 107 -5.65 -9.44 -17.57
N TYR A 108 -5.40 -10.15 -16.46
CA TYR A 108 -4.43 -11.25 -16.46
C TYR A 108 -4.87 -12.41 -17.36
N GLU A 109 -6.16 -12.74 -17.41
CA GLU A 109 -6.70 -13.76 -18.30
C GLU A 109 -6.56 -13.38 -19.78
N GLN A 110 -6.81 -12.11 -20.12
CA GLN A 110 -6.60 -11.59 -21.47
C GLN A 110 -5.13 -11.67 -21.88
N VAL A 111 -4.23 -11.27 -20.98
CA VAL A 111 -2.77 -11.36 -21.19
C VAL A 111 -2.34 -12.83 -21.35
N ALA A 112 -2.82 -13.74 -20.51
CA ALA A 112 -2.54 -15.16 -20.61
C ALA A 112 -3.03 -15.74 -21.95
N THR A 113 -4.24 -15.38 -22.37
CA THR A 113 -4.79 -15.76 -23.68
C THR A 113 -3.91 -15.26 -24.82
N ALA A 114 -3.44 -14.01 -24.76
CA ALA A 114 -2.55 -13.45 -25.77
C ALA A 114 -1.21 -14.19 -25.83
N TYR A 115 -0.63 -14.56 -24.69
CA TYR A 115 0.61 -15.37 -24.64
C TYR A 115 0.42 -16.75 -25.27
N VAL A 116 -0.68 -17.44 -24.98
CA VAL A 116 -0.98 -18.75 -25.58
C VAL A 116 -1.09 -18.62 -27.10
N GLN A 117 -1.80 -17.62 -27.60
CA GLN A 117 -1.92 -17.37 -29.05
C GLN A 117 -0.56 -17.05 -29.70
N VAL A 118 0.34 -16.34 -29.01
CA VAL A 118 1.70 -16.11 -29.49
C VAL A 118 2.46 -17.44 -29.57
N LEU A 119 2.39 -18.27 -28.54
CA LEU A 119 3.06 -19.56 -28.49
C LEU A 119 2.58 -20.49 -29.61
N GLU A 120 1.27 -20.59 -29.82
CA GLU A 120 0.69 -21.37 -30.92
C GLU A 120 1.21 -20.90 -32.28
N ARG A 121 1.18 -19.59 -32.55
CA ARG A 121 1.71 -19.03 -33.80
C ARG A 121 3.20 -19.31 -33.99
N VAL A 122 3.99 -19.31 -32.91
CA VAL A 122 5.42 -19.66 -32.97
C VAL A 122 5.57 -21.14 -33.33
N LEU A 123 4.87 -22.04 -32.64
CA LEU A 123 4.93 -23.47 -32.89
C LEU A 123 4.49 -23.85 -34.31
N ASP A 124 3.50 -23.16 -34.85
CA ASP A 124 3.05 -23.34 -36.23
C ASP A 124 4.13 -22.93 -37.24
N ARG A 125 4.82 -21.82 -37.00
CA ARG A 125 5.90 -21.30 -37.87
C ARG A 125 7.22 -22.08 -37.76
N LEU A 126 7.40 -22.87 -36.70
CA LEU A 126 8.57 -23.72 -36.52
C LEU A 126 8.52 -25.00 -37.37
N GLU A 127 7.44 -25.21 -38.15
CA GLU A 127 7.31 -26.32 -39.10
C GLU A 127 7.66 -27.69 -38.50
N LEU A 128 7.23 -27.92 -37.26
CA LEU A 128 7.54 -29.13 -36.50
C LEU A 128 7.10 -30.40 -37.24
N SER A 129 7.93 -31.44 -37.19
CA SER A 129 7.55 -32.79 -37.65
C SER A 129 6.44 -33.37 -36.78
N GLU A 130 5.70 -34.37 -37.29
CA GLU A 130 4.64 -35.02 -36.49
C GLU A 130 5.14 -35.59 -35.17
N ALA A 131 6.37 -36.15 -35.17
CA ALA A 131 6.97 -36.69 -33.96
C ALA A 131 7.24 -35.59 -32.91
N GLN A 132 7.69 -34.41 -33.35
CA GLN A 132 7.92 -33.26 -32.46
C GLN A 132 6.61 -32.63 -31.98
N ARG A 133 5.59 -32.50 -32.85
CA ARG A 133 4.27 -31.98 -32.45
C ARG A 133 3.62 -32.82 -31.37
N ARG A 134 3.80 -34.15 -31.40
CA ARG A 134 3.30 -35.05 -30.35
C ARG A 134 3.91 -34.76 -28.96
N GLN A 135 5.11 -34.18 -28.90
CA GLN A 135 5.80 -33.87 -27.64
C GLN A 135 5.41 -32.50 -27.07
N VAL A 136 4.88 -31.60 -27.90
CA VAL A 136 4.56 -30.21 -27.51
C VAL A 136 3.68 -30.11 -26.25
N PRO A 137 2.55 -30.85 -26.11
CA PRO A 137 1.69 -30.70 -24.95
C PRO A 137 2.39 -31.07 -23.63
N GLU A 138 3.22 -32.12 -23.65
CA GLU A 138 3.95 -32.58 -22.46
C GLU A 138 5.00 -31.55 -22.03
N VAL A 139 5.77 -31.02 -22.99
CA VAL A 139 6.78 -29.98 -22.72
C VAL A 139 6.14 -28.70 -22.19
N VAL A 140 5.09 -28.20 -22.85
CA VAL A 140 4.40 -26.98 -22.42
C VAL A 140 3.79 -27.14 -21.02
N GLN A 141 3.20 -28.30 -20.71
CA GLN A 141 2.69 -28.57 -19.36
C GLN A 141 3.79 -28.63 -18.30
N GLY A 142 4.96 -29.20 -18.64
CA GLY A 142 6.13 -29.21 -17.76
C GLY A 142 6.56 -27.80 -17.37
N GLU A 143 6.69 -26.91 -18.35
CA GLU A 143 7.09 -25.51 -18.13
C GLU A 143 6.04 -24.72 -17.33
N LEU A 144 4.75 -24.87 -17.64
CA LEU A 144 3.68 -24.20 -16.90
C LEU A 144 3.62 -24.64 -15.42
N ARG A 145 3.86 -25.93 -15.14
CA ARG A 145 3.95 -26.43 -13.75
C ARG A 145 5.18 -25.91 -13.02
N ALA A 146 6.32 -25.77 -13.71
CA ALA A 146 7.52 -25.20 -13.12
C ALA A 146 7.29 -23.73 -12.69
N ILE A 147 6.58 -22.95 -13.52
CA ILE A 147 6.19 -21.57 -13.17
C ILE A 147 5.22 -21.55 -11.97
N ALA A 148 4.20 -22.40 -11.97
CA ALA A 148 3.23 -22.48 -10.87
C ALA A 148 3.86 -22.94 -9.54
N GLY A 149 4.79 -23.89 -9.59
CA GLY A 149 5.51 -24.39 -8.41
C GLY A 149 6.57 -23.41 -7.87
N GLY A 150 7.16 -22.57 -8.73
CA GLY A 150 8.16 -21.57 -8.34
C GLY A 150 7.58 -20.37 -7.57
N GLN A 151 6.30 -20.05 -7.76
CA GLN A 151 5.63 -18.94 -7.06
C GLN A 151 5.16 -19.30 -5.63
N GLY A 152 5.30 -20.56 -5.19
CA GLY A 152 4.95 -21.01 -3.84
C GLY A 152 6.08 -20.99 -2.81
N SER A 153 7.30 -20.57 -3.18
CA SER A 153 8.48 -20.62 -2.30
C SER A 153 9.02 -19.25 -1.86
N ALA A 154 8.28 -18.17 -2.12
CA ALA A 154 8.60 -16.82 -1.65
C ALA A 154 7.44 -16.27 -0.82
N ALA A 155 7.35 -16.74 0.43
CA ALA A 155 6.66 -16.09 1.54
C ALA A 155 7.28 -16.57 2.86
#